data_AF-A0A2W4S595-F1
#
_entry.id   AF-A0A2W4S595-F1
#
_cell.length_a   1.000
_cell.length_b   1.000
_cell.length_c   1.000
_cell.angle_alpha   90.00
_cell.angle_beta   90.00
_cell.angle_gamma   90.00
#
_symmetry.space_group_name_H-M   'P 1'
#
loop_
_entity.id
_entity.type
_entity.pdbx_description
1 polymer ?
#
loop_
_entity_poly.entity_id
_entity_poly.type
_entity_poly.pdbx_seq_one_letter_code
_entity_poly.pdbx_strand_id
1 'polypeptide(L)'
;MKTEEWDDLFMNVQKEVFELYKTKRADYSNLQGDPRGSFVRSTRIGIEPHIAALVRLGDKFTLLENFVRNNSYKSHDESVRETVLDIASYAIITAMLINSRSKDESI
;
A
#
# COMPACT_ATOMS: atom_id res chain seq x y z
N MET A 1 10.28 -20.71 -18.08
CA MET A 1 10.99 -19.78 -17.19
C MET A 1 11.78 -20.60 -16.19
N LYS A 2 13.07 -20.36 -16.09
CA LYS A 2 13.96 -20.98 -15.10
C LYS A 2 13.77 -20.32 -13.73
N THR A 3 14.20 -20.97 -12.65
CA THR A 3 14.11 -20.43 -11.29
C THR A 3 14.76 -19.04 -11.17
N GLU A 4 15.97 -18.89 -11.71
CA GLU A 4 16.73 -17.62 -11.68
C GLU A 4 15.96 -16.47 -12.35
N GLU A 5 15.32 -16.73 -13.50
CA GLU A 5 14.51 -15.74 -14.22
C GLU A 5 13.27 -15.30 -13.42
N TRP A 6 12.70 -16.22 -12.62
CA TRP A 6 11.56 -15.91 -11.76
C TRP A 6 11.95 -15.10 -10.53
N ASP A 7 13.08 -15.45 -9.91
CA ASP A 7 13.63 -14.72 -8.77
C ASP A 7 13.98 -13.28 -9.17
N ASP A 8 14.60 -13.10 -10.33
CA ASP A 8 14.89 -11.77 -10.90
C ASP A 8 13.61 -10.96 -11.15
N LEU A 9 12.57 -11.60 -11.71
CA LEU A 9 11.28 -10.96 -11.93
C LEU A 9 10.66 -10.51 -10.61
N PHE A 10 10.66 -11.37 -9.60
CA PHE A 10 10.12 -11.07 -8.28
C PHE A 10 10.86 -9.89 -7.64
N MET A 11 12.20 -9.91 -7.67
CA MET A 11 13.03 -8.81 -7.17
C MET A 11 12.74 -7.49 -7.89
N ASN A 12 12.52 -7.52 -9.20
CA ASN A 12 12.18 -6.32 -9.96
C ASN A 12 10.81 -5.77 -9.56
N VAL A 13 9.80 -6.64 -9.39
CA VAL A 13 8.48 -6.23 -8.90
C VAL A 13 8.58 -5.60 -7.50
N GLN A 14 9.40 -6.15 -6.60
CA GLN A 14 9.61 -5.55 -5.28
C GLN A 14 10.20 -4.14 -5.36
N LYS A 15 11.17 -3.91 -6.26
CA LYS A 15 11.72 -2.56 -6.51
C LYS A 15 10.65 -1.61 -7.00
N GLU A 16 9.79 -2.05 -7.92
CA GLU A 16 8.69 -1.24 -8.43
C GLU A 16 7.67 -0.89 -7.34
N VAL A 17 7.31 -1.83 -6.46
CA VAL A 17 6.46 -1.55 -5.28
C VAL A 17 7.09 -0.46 -4.41
N PHE A 18 8.41 -0.53 -4.19
CA PHE A 18 9.12 0.46 -3.40
C PHE A 18 9.13 1.85 -4.06
N GLU A 19 9.36 1.92 -5.37
CA GLU A 19 9.28 3.18 -6.12
C GLU A 19 7.86 3.78 -6.11
N LEU A 20 6.84 2.94 -6.30
CA LEU A 20 5.44 3.35 -6.23
C LEU A 20 5.09 3.90 -4.84
N TYR A 21 5.50 3.21 -3.77
CA TYR A 21 5.37 3.70 -2.40
C TYR A 21 5.98 5.09 -2.22
N LYS A 22 7.22 5.32 -2.69
CA LYS A 22 7.87 6.63 -2.56
C LYS A 22 7.08 7.73 -3.25
N THR A 23 6.57 7.47 -4.46
CA THR A 23 5.76 8.40 -5.24
C THR A 23 4.46 8.73 -4.51
N LYS A 24 3.69 7.71 -4.11
CA LYS A 24 2.40 7.88 -3.42
C LYS A 24 2.54 8.50 -2.04
N ARG A 25 3.65 8.24 -1.34
CA ARG A 25 3.93 8.84 -0.02
C ARG A 25 3.90 10.35 -0.04
N ALA A 26 4.37 10.97 -1.12
CA ALA A 26 4.30 12.41 -1.28
C ALA A 26 2.86 12.95 -1.17
N ASP A 27 1.87 12.18 -1.64
CA ASP A 27 0.46 12.60 -1.67
C ASP A 27 -0.17 12.67 -0.26
N TYR A 28 0.34 11.87 0.69
CA TYR A 28 -0.22 11.77 2.03
C TYR A 28 0.70 12.25 3.17
N SER A 29 1.95 12.61 2.88
CA SER A 29 2.91 13.22 3.81
C SER A 29 2.59 14.71 4.10
N ASN A 30 1.34 15.04 4.42
CA ASN A 30 0.89 16.44 4.54
C ASN A 30 0.85 16.96 5.99
N LEU A 31 1.59 16.34 6.91
CA LEU A 31 1.76 16.82 8.28
C LEU A 31 3.25 16.92 8.59
N GLN A 32 3.82 18.12 8.41
CA GLN A 32 5.17 18.46 8.88
C GLN A 32 6.28 17.48 8.44
N GLY A 33 6.11 16.78 7.32
CA GLY A 33 7.07 15.78 6.83
C GLY A 33 6.96 14.39 7.47
N ASP A 34 5.93 14.09 8.28
CA ASP A 34 5.70 12.73 8.77
C ASP A 34 5.24 11.81 7.61
N PRO A 35 6.02 10.78 7.24
CA PRO A 35 5.65 9.86 6.17
C PRO A 35 4.39 9.05 6.46
N ARG A 36 3.90 9.05 7.70
CA ARG A 36 2.68 8.36 8.16
C ARG A 36 1.46 9.29 8.20
N GLY A 37 1.58 10.55 7.76
CA GLY A 37 0.65 11.64 8.03
C GLY A 37 -0.84 11.30 7.90
N SER A 38 -1.29 10.75 6.77
CA SER A 38 -2.71 10.36 6.59
C SER A 38 -3.18 9.29 7.57
N PHE A 39 -2.34 8.31 7.88
CA PHE A 39 -2.67 7.23 8.81
C PHE A 39 -2.67 7.72 10.25
N VAL A 40 -1.69 8.53 10.64
CA VAL A 40 -1.64 9.13 12.00
C VAL A 40 -2.82 10.05 12.24
N ARG A 41 -3.34 10.75 11.22
CA ARG A 41 -4.57 11.56 11.38
C ARG A 41 -5.78 10.76 11.86
N SER A 42 -5.84 9.46 11.57
CA SER A 42 -6.96 8.60 11.99
C SER A 42 -7.08 8.50 13.52
N THR A 43 -5.99 8.74 14.27
CA THR A 43 -6.03 8.74 15.74
C THR A 43 -6.89 9.86 16.31
N ARG A 44 -7.06 10.98 15.57
CA ARG A 44 -7.93 12.10 15.96
C ARG A 44 -9.40 11.70 16.07
N ILE A 45 -9.78 10.59 15.43
CA ILE A 45 -11.12 10.02 15.48
C ILE A 45 -11.14 8.64 16.16
N GLY A 46 -10.09 8.30 16.92
CA GLY A 46 -10.01 7.04 17.67
C GLY A 46 -9.71 5.80 16.83
N ILE A 47 -9.19 5.97 15.61
CA ILE A 47 -8.78 4.86 14.75
C ILE A 47 -7.27 4.72 14.78
N GLU A 48 -6.79 3.49 14.96
CA GLU A 48 -5.37 3.20 14.93
C GLU A 48 -4.79 3.30 13.51
N PRO A 49 -3.56 3.83 13.30
CA PRO A 49 -3.01 4.06 11.97
C PRO A 49 -2.95 2.80 11.07
N HIS A 50 -2.63 1.64 11.64
CA HIS A 50 -2.59 0.38 10.90
C HIS A 50 -3.98 -0.07 10.42
N ILE A 51 -5.04 0.27 11.15
CA ILE A 51 -6.44 0.03 10.74
C ILE A 51 -6.77 0.93 9.55
N ALA A 52 -6.36 2.21 9.58
CA ALA A 52 -6.53 3.10 8.44
C ALA A 52 -5.78 2.61 7.18
N ALA A 53 -4.59 2.02 7.35
CA ALA A 53 -3.87 1.38 6.24
C ALA A 53 -4.57 0.12 5.70
N LEU A 54 -5.14 -0.70 6.59
CA LEU A 54 -5.92 -1.88 6.21
C LEU A 54 -7.18 -1.51 5.41
N VAL A 55 -7.86 -0.41 5.75
CA VAL A 55 -9.01 0.09 4.97
C VAL A 55 -8.57 0.43 3.53
N ARG A 56 -7.44 1.13 3.35
CA ARG A 56 -6.92 1.46 2.01
C ARG A 56 -6.53 0.22 1.20
N LEU A 57 -6.00 -0.80 1.87
CA LEU A 57 -5.76 -2.10 1.24
C LEU A 57 -7.09 -2.72 0.75
N GLY A 58 -8.14 -2.67 1.57
CA GLY A 58 -9.48 -3.15 1.21
C GLY A 58 -10.10 -2.39 0.02
N ASP A 59 -9.93 -1.07 -0.04
CA ASP A 59 -10.41 -0.25 -1.17
C ASP A 59 -9.75 -0.71 -2.48
N LYS A 60 -8.43 -0.93 -2.46
CA LYS A 60 -7.68 -1.39 -3.64
C LYS A 60 -8.00 -2.83 -4.02
N PHE A 61 -8.24 -3.69 -3.04
CA PHE A 61 -8.68 -5.06 -3.29
C PHE A 61 -10.06 -5.09 -3.95
N THR A 62 -11.00 -4.26 -3.48
CA THR A 62 -12.33 -4.10 -4.08
C THR A 62 -12.23 -3.62 -5.54
N LEU A 63 -11.31 -2.69 -5.83
CA LEU A 63 -11.04 -2.25 -7.19
C LEU A 63 -10.53 -3.40 -8.07
N LEU A 64 -9.62 -4.23 -7.56
CA LEU A 64 -9.15 -5.43 -8.25
C LEU A 64 -10.27 -6.44 -8.52
N GLU A 65 -11.14 -6.70 -7.54
CA GLU A 65 -12.31 -7.57 -7.73
C GLU A 65 -13.21 -7.06 -8.86
N ASN A 66 -13.44 -5.76 -8.92
CA ASN A 66 -14.24 -5.13 -9.97
C ASN A 66 -13.61 -5.30 -11.36
N PHE A 67 -12.28 -5.19 -11.48
CA PHE A 67 -11.59 -5.47 -12.74
C PHE A 67 -11.76 -6.91 -13.20
N VAL A 68 -11.59 -7.86 -12.28
CA VAL A 68 -11.72 -9.30 -12.57
C VAL A 68 -13.16 -9.65 -12.98
N ARG A 69 -14.16 -9.10 -12.27
CA ARG A 69 -15.58 -9.41 -12.53
C ARG A 69 -16.11 -8.84 -13.83
N ASN A 70 -15.74 -7.58 -14.15
CA ASN A 70 -16.37 -6.87 -15.25
C ASN A 70 -15.62 -7.02 -16.58
N ASN A 71 -14.44 -7.66 -16.59
CA ASN A 71 -13.53 -7.72 -17.74
C ASN A 71 -13.27 -6.34 -18.38
N SER A 72 -13.58 -5.26 -17.65
CA SER A 72 -13.62 -3.90 -18.12
C SER A 72 -12.53 -3.12 -17.43
N TYR A 73 -11.42 -2.99 -18.14
CA TYR A 73 -10.27 -2.13 -17.82
C TYR A 73 -10.60 -0.63 -17.91
N LYS A 74 -11.87 -0.26 -17.75
CA LYS A 74 -12.44 1.06 -18.05
C LYS A 74 -12.54 1.94 -16.79
N SER A 75 -11.46 2.07 -16.05
CA SER A 75 -11.23 3.31 -15.28
C SER A 75 -9.96 3.94 -15.83
N HIS A 76 -10.10 5.13 -16.42
CA HIS A 76 -9.14 5.71 -17.37
C HIS A 76 -7.78 6.12 -16.79
N ASP A 77 -7.51 5.93 -15.49
CA ASP A 77 -6.31 6.49 -14.84
C ASP A 77 -5.40 5.47 -14.13
N GLU A 78 -5.82 4.22 -13.91
CA GLU A 78 -5.01 3.22 -13.18
C GLU A 78 -5.16 1.82 -13.80
N SER A 79 -4.04 1.14 -14.06
CA SER A 79 -4.00 -0.22 -14.61
C SER A 79 -4.18 -1.29 -13.53
N VAL A 80 -4.68 -2.47 -13.93
CA VAL A 80 -4.80 -3.64 -13.02
C VAL A 80 -3.47 -3.97 -12.33
N ARG A 81 -2.36 -3.85 -13.06
CA ARG A 81 -1.02 -4.09 -12.51
C ARG A 81 -0.67 -3.07 -11.45
N GLU A 82 -0.90 -1.78 -11.69
CA GLU A 82 -0.69 -0.73 -10.67
C GLU A 82 -1.54 -0.97 -9.42
N THR A 83 -2.80 -1.39 -9.58
CA THR A 83 -3.64 -1.74 -8.44
C THR A 83 -3.08 -2.92 -7.63
N VAL A 84 -2.53 -3.94 -8.29
CA VAL A 84 -1.84 -5.05 -7.58
C VAL A 84 -0.60 -4.56 -6.84
N LEU A 85 0.19 -3.66 -7.44
CA LEU A 85 1.35 -3.06 -6.77
C LEU A 85 0.93 -2.16 -5.60
N ASP A 86 -0.18 -1.43 -5.70
CA ASP A 86 -0.75 -0.64 -4.61
C ASP A 86 -1.18 -1.55 -3.45
N ILE A 87 -1.82 -2.69 -3.73
CA ILE A 87 -2.16 -3.68 -2.70
C ILE A 87 -0.89 -4.16 -1.97
N ALA A 88 0.16 -4.52 -2.70
CA ALA A 88 1.44 -4.92 -2.10
C ALA A 88 2.04 -3.79 -1.24
N SER A 89 2.00 -2.56 -1.73
CA SER A 89 2.46 -1.36 -1.02
C SER A 89 1.71 -1.15 0.30
N TYR A 90 0.37 -1.17 0.28
CA TYR A 90 -0.45 -1.00 1.48
C TYR A 90 -0.32 -2.17 2.48
N ALA A 91 -0.07 -3.39 2.01
CA ALA A 91 0.24 -4.52 2.88
C ALA A 91 1.55 -4.28 3.66
N ILE A 92 2.59 -3.80 2.98
CA ILE A 92 3.88 -3.45 3.60
C ILE A 92 3.71 -2.28 4.58
N ILE A 93 3.00 -1.21 4.20
CA ILE A 93 2.72 -0.06 5.08
C ILE A 93 1.99 -0.53 6.35
N THR A 94 1.01 -1.42 6.22
CA THR A 94 0.27 -1.97 7.36
C THR A 94 1.22 -2.71 8.31
N ALA A 95 2.09 -3.57 7.78
CA ALA A 95 3.10 -4.26 8.58
C ALA A 95 4.07 -3.29 9.28
N MET A 96 4.52 -2.23 8.60
CA MET A 96 5.37 -1.18 9.19
C MET A 96 4.69 -0.47 10.37
N LEU A 97 3.39 -0.16 10.26
CA LEU A 97 2.63 0.52 11.31
C LEU A 97 2.38 -0.40 12.51
N ILE A 98 2.10 -1.69 12.27
CA ILE A 98 2.01 -2.70 13.34
C ILE A 98 3.35 -2.81 14.09
N ASN A 99 4.46 -2.93 13.37
CA ASN A 99 5.81 -3.06 13.96
C ASN A 99 6.26 -1.79 14.69
N SER A 100 5.79 -0.62 14.27
CA SER A 100 6.10 0.65 14.97
C SER A 100 5.36 0.73 16.29
N ARG A 101 4.09 0.29 16.33
CA ARG A 101 3.29 0.23 17.55
C ARG A 101 3.90 -0.68 18.61
N SER A 102 4.36 -1.88 18.23
CA SER A 102 4.99 -2.81 19.17
C SER A 102 6.27 -2.27 19.82
N LYS A 103 6.95 -1.31 19.18
CA LYS A 103 8.14 -0.65 19.75
C LYS A 103 7.76 0.45 20.74
N ASP A 104 6.69 1.20 20.48
CA ASP A 104 6.19 2.23 21.39
C ASP A 104 5.54 1.63 22.66
N GLU A 105 4.98 0.42 22.58
CA GLU A 105 4.44 -0.31 23.75
C GLU A 105 5.52 -1.00 24.60
N SER A 106 6.80 -0.93 24.20
CA SER A 106 7.95 -1.53 24.92
C SER A 106 8.80 -0.54 25.72
N ILE A 107 8.28 0.67 25.97
CA ILE A 107 8.82 1.72 26.84
C ILE A 107 7.81 2.01 27.96
#